data_AF-A0A3A5UKS5-F1
#
_entry.id   AF-A0A3A5UKS5-F1
#
_cell.length_a   1.000
_cell.length_b   1.000
_cell.length_c   1.000
_cell.angle_alpha   90.00
_cell.angle_beta   90.00
_cell.angle_gamma   90.00
#
_symmetry.space_group_name_H-M   'P 1'
#
loop_
_entity.id
_entity.type
_entity.pdbx_description
1 polymer ?
#
loop_
_entity_poly.entity_id
_entity_poly.type
_entity_poly.pdbx_seq_one_letter_code
_entity_poly.pdbx_strand_id
1 'polypeptide(L)'
;MMNMACLRCCMGVCELCGNERVSTKKTRTTTTIIDCCNKCSESLGLSQINEKKYSSNIITKPLISKSKNFLVGTETEELIPNFHIKIRKEREIRGWNIEKLAMKTNEKVNTIQKVENGNRVTDATIKKISKALDINLYSSITPQNERIVKSKEMKEMTMADANITQNNNISKQKNIKRKMRRLGVSRTGGRKRKKD
;
A
#
# COMPACT_ATOMS: atom_id res chain seq x y z
N MET A 1 -10.53 -52.61 -26.27
CA MET A 1 -11.40 -51.43 -26.07
C MET A 1 -10.58 -50.18 -26.30
N MET A 2 -10.65 -49.62 -27.52
CA MET A 2 -9.94 -48.41 -27.91
C MET A 2 -10.56 -47.21 -27.21
N ASN A 3 -9.80 -46.58 -26.32
CA ASN A 3 -10.24 -45.35 -25.66
C ASN A 3 -10.00 -44.18 -26.61
N MET A 4 -11.05 -43.89 -27.38
CA MET A 4 -11.21 -42.74 -28.27
C MET A 4 -11.37 -41.47 -27.41
N ALA A 5 -10.30 -41.07 -26.73
CA ALA A 5 -10.28 -39.89 -25.90
C ALA A 5 -9.57 -38.75 -26.62
N CYS A 6 -10.40 -37.90 -27.22
CA CYS A 6 -10.16 -36.46 -27.34
C CYS A 6 -8.94 -36.05 -28.18
N LEU A 7 -9.14 -35.92 -29.49
CA LEU A 7 -8.48 -34.89 -30.30
C LEU A 7 -8.91 -33.50 -29.78
N ARG A 8 -8.43 -33.14 -28.59
CA ARG A 8 -8.47 -31.77 -28.09
C ARG A 8 -7.16 -31.15 -28.54
N CYS A 9 -7.25 -30.21 -29.49
CA CYS A 9 -6.12 -29.45 -30.03
C CYS A 9 -5.19 -29.01 -28.89
N CYS A 10 -4.12 -29.76 -28.69
CA CYS A 10 -3.08 -29.38 -27.74
C CYS A 10 -2.19 -28.38 -28.46
N MET A 11 -2.56 -27.09 -28.44
CA MET A 11 -1.80 -26.03 -29.10
C MET A 11 -0.65 -25.51 -28.23
N GLY A 12 0.07 -26.41 -27.55
CA GLY A 12 1.23 -26.07 -26.74
C GLY A 12 2.53 -26.25 -27.52
N VAL A 13 3.52 -25.41 -27.24
CA VAL A 13 4.91 -25.56 -27.70
C VAL A 13 5.75 -26.00 -26.51
N CYS A 14 6.55 -27.05 -26.69
CA CYS A 14 7.48 -27.50 -25.66
C CYS A 14 8.76 -26.67 -25.69
N GLU A 15 9.06 -25.96 -24.61
CA GLU A 15 10.26 -25.11 -24.51
C GLU A 15 11.57 -25.91 -24.37
N LEU A 16 11.49 -27.23 -24.10
CA LEU A 16 12.67 -28.10 -23.99
C LEU A 16 13.06 -28.78 -25.32
N CYS A 17 12.09 -29.15 -26.16
CA CYS A 17 12.35 -29.86 -27.42
C CYS A 17 11.87 -29.12 -28.67
N GLY A 18 11.21 -27.97 -28.52
CA GLY A 18 10.71 -27.16 -29.64
C GLY A 18 9.52 -27.75 -30.39
N ASN A 19 8.98 -28.91 -29.97
CA ASN A 19 7.82 -29.49 -30.64
C ASN A 19 6.58 -28.61 -30.44
N GLU A 20 5.95 -28.27 -31.56
CA GLU A 20 4.67 -27.57 -31.59
C GLU A 20 3.50 -28.55 -31.60
N ARG A 21 2.33 -28.08 -31.17
CA ARG A 21 1.06 -28.83 -31.14
C ARG A 21 1.09 -30.07 -30.24
N VAL A 22 1.76 -29.96 -29.10
CA VAL A 22 1.85 -31.02 -28.08
C VAL A 22 1.17 -30.60 -26.79
N SER A 23 0.73 -31.57 -25.98
CA SER A 23 0.21 -31.28 -24.63
C SER A 23 1.35 -30.83 -23.74
N THR A 24 1.31 -29.57 -23.32
CA THR A 24 2.29 -28.99 -22.41
C THR A 24 1.78 -28.97 -20.97
N LYS A 25 2.70 -29.16 -20.03
CA LYS A 25 2.46 -29.05 -18.60
C LYS A 25 3.51 -28.13 -17.99
N LYS A 26 3.08 -27.29 -17.05
CA LYS A 26 3.98 -26.45 -16.26
C LYS A 26 4.81 -27.32 -15.32
N THR A 27 6.12 -27.31 -15.53
CA THR A 27 7.09 -28.04 -14.71
C THR A 27 8.16 -27.07 -14.21
N ARG A 28 8.80 -27.40 -13.09
CA ARG A 28 9.88 -26.59 -12.54
C ARG A 28 11.22 -27.26 -12.80
N THR A 29 12.08 -26.58 -13.55
CA THR A 29 13.51 -26.89 -13.64
C THR A 29 14.26 -26.17 -12.51
N THR A 30 15.55 -26.42 -12.33
CA THR A 30 16.37 -25.91 -11.22
C THR A 30 16.20 -24.42 -10.93
N THR A 31 16.00 -23.58 -11.95
CA THR A 31 15.92 -22.11 -11.80
C THR A 31 14.61 -21.50 -12.33
N THR A 32 13.88 -22.16 -13.21
CA THR A 32 12.74 -21.57 -13.93
C THR A 32 11.55 -22.54 -14.06
N ILE A 33 10.36 -21.97 -14.27
CA ILE A 33 9.13 -22.72 -14.56
C ILE A 33 8.93 -22.69 -16.07
N ILE A 34 8.77 -23.87 -16.66
CA ILE A 34 8.78 -24.08 -18.10
C ILE A 34 7.60 -24.97 -18.51
N ASP A 35 7.03 -24.71 -19.68
CA ASP A 35 6.01 -25.54 -20.31
C ASP A 35 6.65 -26.68 -21.12
N CYS A 36 6.44 -27.91 -20.66
CA CYS A 36 7.12 -29.10 -21.18
C CYS A 36 6.11 -30.14 -21.68
N CYS A 37 6.44 -30.87 -22.75
CA CYS A 37 5.63 -32.01 -23.19
C CYS A 37 5.80 -33.22 -22.25
N ASN A 38 4.84 -34.16 -22.28
CA ASN A 38 4.88 -35.35 -21.41
C ASN A 38 6.20 -36.14 -21.56
N LYS A 39 6.69 -36.31 -22.80
CA LYS A 39 7.95 -37.03 -23.08
C LYS A 39 9.16 -36.39 -22.40
N CYS A 40 9.29 -35.06 -22.47
CA CYS A 40 10.39 -34.34 -21.84
C CYS A 40 10.25 -34.34 -20.30
N SER A 41 9.02 -34.23 -19.78
CA SER A 41 8.79 -34.28 -18.33
C SER A 41 9.15 -35.64 -17.73
N GLU A 42 8.88 -36.74 -18.45
CA GLU A 42 9.21 -38.10 -18.03
C GLU A 42 10.69 -38.40 -18.18
N SER A 43 11.30 -38.04 -19.31
CA SER A 43 12.73 -38.27 -19.57
C SER A 43 13.66 -37.51 -18.62
N LEU A 44 13.23 -36.36 -18.10
CA LEU A 44 14.01 -35.51 -17.20
C LEU A 44 13.53 -35.58 -15.73
N GLY A 45 12.51 -36.40 -15.44
CA GLY A 45 11.98 -36.58 -14.09
C GLY A 45 11.45 -35.32 -13.42
N LEU A 46 10.91 -34.37 -14.20
CA LEU A 46 10.45 -33.08 -13.67
C LEU A 46 9.07 -33.19 -13.03
N SER A 47 8.90 -32.59 -11.84
CA SER A 47 7.63 -32.58 -11.12
C SER A 47 6.65 -31.54 -11.69
N GLN A 48 5.41 -31.96 -11.90
CA GLN A 48 4.33 -31.12 -12.43
C GLN A 48 3.80 -30.20 -11.32
N ILE A 49 3.72 -28.89 -11.59
CA ILE A 49 3.12 -27.93 -10.67
C ILE A 49 1.62 -27.87 -10.97
N ASN A 50 0.84 -28.64 -10.22
CA ASN A 50 -0.62 -28.51 -10.22
C ASN A 50 -1.01 -27.39 -9.26
N GLU A 51 -1.32 -26.20 -9.79
CA GLU A 51 -2.00 -25.17 -9.02
C GLU A 51 -3.37 -25.71 -8.60
N LYS A 52 -3.50 -26.06 -7.31
CA LYS A 52 -4.78 -26.48 -6.73
C LYS A 52 -5.73 -25.30 -6.89
N LYS A 53 -6.70 -25.43 -7.81
CA LYS A 53 -7.83 -24.53 -7.91
C LYS A 53 -8.62 -24.65 -6.61
N TYR A 54 -8.46 -23.69 -5.71
CA TYR A 54 -9.38 -23.54 -4.59
C TYR A 54 -10.77 -23.27 -5.18
N SER A 55 -11.66 -24.26 -5.14
CA SER A 55 -13.07 -24.04 -5.43
C SER A 55 -13.65 -23.20 -4.30
N SER A 56 -13.73 -21.88 -4.50
CA SER A 56 -14.50 -21.02 -3.62
C SER A 56 -15.98 -21.27 -3.88
N ASN A 57 -16.54 -22.28 -3.20
CA ASN A 57 -17.98 -22.37 -3.02
C ASN A 57 -18.40 -21.20 -2.12
N ILE A 58 -18.73 -20.07 -2.72
CA ILE A 58 -19.27 -18.89 -2.02
C ILE A 58 -20.70 -19.22 -1.62
N ILE A 59 -20.89 -19.67 -0.38
CA ILE A 59 -22.21 -19.76 0.24
C ILE A 59 -22.58 -18.33 0.68
N THR A 60 -23.45 -17.67 -0.09
CA THR A 60 -23.98 -16.35 0.25
C THR A 60 -25.01 -16.48 1.38
N LYS A 61 -24.58 -16.23 2.62
CA LYS A 61 -25.50 -15.82 3.70
C LYS A 61 -25.58 -14.29 3.69
N PRO A 62 -26.76 -13.67 3.86
CA PRO A 62 -26.86 -12.22 3.88
C PRO A 62 -26.37 -11.73 5.25
N LEU A 63 -25.11 -11.29 5.30
CA LEU A 63 -24.65 -10.50 6.44
C LEU A 63 -25.00 -9.04 6.19
N ILE A 64 -25.87 -8.50 7.04
CA ILE A 64 -25.79 -7.10 7.46
C ILE A 64 -24.43 -6.95 8.14
N SER A 65 -23.41 -6.72 7.33
CA SER A 65 -22.07 -6.38 7.77
C SER A 65 -21.80 -4.98 7.26
N LYS A 66 -21.81 -4.02 8.19
CA LYS A 66 -21.09 -2.77 8.00
C LYS A 66 -19.64 -3.17 7.75
N SER A 67 -19.31 -3.35 6.47
CA SER A 67 -17.97 -3.56 5.97
C SER A 67 -17.18 -2.29 6.30
N LYS A 68 -16.60 -2.28 7.50
CA LYS A 68 -15.42 -1.49 7.78
C LYS A 68 -14.34 -2.12 6.92
N ASN A 69 -14.21 -1.64 5.69
CA ASN A 69 -12.98 -1.82 4.93
C ASN A 69 -11.90 -1.11 5.75
N PHE A 70 -11.28 -1.84 6.68
CA PHE A 70 -10.18 -1.36 7.48
C PHE A 70 -8.99 -1.26 6.51
N LEU A 71 -8.76 -0.07 5.98
CA LEU A 71 -7.51 0.22 5.31
C LEU A 71 -6.39 -0.02 6.32
N VAL A 72 -5.46 -0.92 6.00
CA VAL A 72 -4.23 -1.10 6.77
C VAL A 72 -3.49 0.24 6.75
N GLY A 73 -3.54 0.96 7.87
CA GLY A 73 -3.01 2.33 8.00
C GLY A 73 -3.96 3.36 8.60
N THR A 74 -5.24 3.05 8.83
CA THR A 74 -6.13 3.92 9.61
C THR A 74 -6.00 3.54 11.08
N GLU A 75 -5.00 4.08 11.78
CA GLU A 75 -5.09 4.19 13.24
C GLU A 75 -6.43 4.88 13.54
N THR A 76 -7.34 4.27 14.30
CA THR A 76 -8.66 4.87 14.51
C THR A 76 -8.63 6.04 15.49
N GLU A 77 -7.52 6.20 16.19
CA GLU A 77 -7.35 7.10 17.31
C GLU A 77 -6.01 7.83 17.21
N GLU A 78 -6.06 9.16 17.24
CA GLU A 78 -4.90 10.05 17.24
C GLU A 78 -4.67 10.62 18.64
N LEU A 79 -3.41 10.97 18.94
CA LEU A 79 -3.07 11.68 20.17
C LEU A 79 -3.62 13.11 20.12
N ILE A 80 -4.36 13.51 21.16
CA ILE A 80 -4.96 14.85 21.24
C ILE A 80 -3.87 15.93 21.24
N PRO A 81 -4.06 17.05 20.50
CA PRO A 81 -3.16 18.20 20.60
C PRO A 81 -3.13 18.74 22.04
N ASN A 82 -1.98 19.24 22.49
CA ASN A 82 -1.80 19.74 23.87
C ASN A 82 -1.99 18.68 24.98
N PHE A 83 -1.72 17.40 24.69
CA PHE A 83 -1.75 16.31 25.68
C PHE A 83 -0.90 16.61 26.94
N HIS A 84 0.22 17.30 26.79
CA HIS A 84 1.15 17.62 27.87
C HIS A 84 0.52 18.51 28.96
N ILE A 85 -0.33 19.47 28.57
CA ILE A 85 -1.07 20.33 29.51
C ILE A 85 -2.05 19.49 30.32
N LYS A 86 -2.73 18.55 29.66
CA LYS A 86 -3.71 17.66 30.29
C LYS A 86 -3.03 16.77 31.34
N ILE A 87 -1.87 16.20 31.00
CA ILE A 87 -1.06 15.40 31.94
C ILE A 87 -0.61 16.24 33.14
N ARG A 88 -0.10 17.47 32.92
CA ARG A 88 0.34 18.34 34.00
C ARG A 88 -0.79 18.70 34.97
N LYS A 89 -1.95 19.10 34.45
CA LYS A 89 -3.13 19.43 35.26
C LYS A 89 -3.57 18.26 36.13
N GLU A 90 -3.65 17.07 35.56
CA GLU A 90 -4.08 15.87 36.29
C GLU A 90 -3.05 15.43 37.33
N ARG A 91 -1.76 15.62 37.02
CA ARG A 91 -0.68 15.41 37.99
C ARG A 91 -0.81 16.38 39.18
N GLU A 92 -1.09 17.65 38.93
CA GLU A 92 -1.28 18.69 39.96
C GLU A 92 -2.52 18.42 40.81
N ILE A 93 -3.65 18.05 40.20
CA ILE A 93 -4.90 17.70 40.90
C ILE A 93 -4.67 16.52 41.85
N ARG A 94 -3.91 15.51 41.42
CA ARG A 94 -3.56 14.35 42.26
C ARG A 94 -2.43 14.63 43.26
N GLY A 95 -1.79 15.81 43.19
CA GLY A 95 -0.65 16.17 44.04
C GLY A 95 0.57 15.28 43.85
N TRP A 96 0.82 14.80 42.63
CA TRP A 96 1.94 13.90 42.35
C TRP A 96 3.18 14.67 41.90
N ASN A 97 4.34 14.33 42.47
CA ASN A 97 5.62 14.74 41.91
C ASN A 97 5.94 13.93 40.64
N ILE A 98 6.80 14.50 39.78
CA ILE A 98 7.23 13.86 38.54
C ILE A 98 7.89 12.49 38.82
N GLU A 99 8.66 12.39 39.90
CA GLU A 99 9.28 11.15 40.37
C GLU A 99 8.23 10.10 40.74
N LYS A 100 7.17 10.50 41.46
CA LYS A 100 6.08 9.61 41.87
C LYS A 100 5.31 9.07 40.65
N LEU A 101 5.07 9.91 39.65
CA LEU A 101 4.47 9.49 38.39
C LEU A 101 5.38 8.50 37.64
N ALA A 102 6.69 8.78 37.60
CA ALA A 102 7.69 7.94 36.96
C ALA A 102 7.74 6.53 37.56
N MET A 103 7.74 6.45 38.90
CA MET A 103 7.64 5.18 39.63
C MET A 103 6.35 4.43 39.31
N LYS A 104 5.20 5.12 39.24
CA LYS A 104 3.90 4.47 38.97
C LYS A 104 3.81 3.90 37.56
N THR A 105 4.42 4.56 36.58
CA THR A 105 4.43 4.13 35.17
C THR A 105 5.61 3.22 34.81
N ASN A 106 6.53 2.95 35.74
CA ASN A 106 7.80 2.27 35.49
C ASN A 106 8.59 2.90 34.32
N GLU A 107 8.68 4.24 34.31
CA GLU A 107 9.40 5.01 33.29
C GLU A 107 10.47 5.90 33.95
N LYS A 108 11.45 6.35 33.16
CA LYS A 108 12.49 7.26 33.67
C LYS A 108 11.93 8.67 33.90
N VAL A 109 12.39 9.35 34.95
CA VAL A 109 12.00 10.74 35.29
C VAL A 109 12.18 11.69 34.09
N ASN A 110 13.32 11.59 33.41
CA ASN A 110 13.61 12.41 32.22
C ASN A 110 12.62 12.17 31.07
N THR A 111 12.08 10.95 30.95
CA THR A 111 11.07 10.63 29.93
C THR A 111 9.77 11.36 30.25
N ILE A 112 9.34 11.34 31.52
CA ILE A 112 8.12 12.05 31.94
C ILE A 112 8.27 13.56 31.81
N GLN A 113 9.44 14.12 32.17
CA GLN A 113 9.73 15.54 31.97
C GLN A 113 9.61 15.94 30.48
N LYS A 114 10.14 15.11 29.56
CA LYS A 114 9.99 15.34 28.11
C LYS A 114 8.52 15.35 27.69
N VAL A 115 7.72 14.41 28.21
CA VAL A 115 6.28 14.33 27.92
C VAL A 115 5.55 15.58 28.43
N GLU A 116 5.81 16.04 29.66
CA GLU A 116 5.21 17.26 30.22
C GLU A 116 5.66 18.55 29.50
N ASN A 117 6.84 18.53 28.89
CA ASN A 117 7.34 19.63 28.05
C ASN A 117 6.76 19.61 26.62
N GLY A 118 5.92 18.63 26.28
CA GLY A 118 5.26 18.53 24.97
C GLY A 118 6.01 17.69 23.95
N ASN A 119 7.15 17.08 24.29
CA ASN A 119 7.85 16.18 23.39
C ASN A 119 7.11 14.85 23.30
N ARG A 120 6.75 14.46 22.07
CA ARG A 120 6.15 13.16 21.78
C ARG A 120 7.22 12.07 21.83
N VAL A 121 7.15 11.23 22.86
CA VAL A 121 8.01 10.04 23.02
C VAL A 121 7.29 8.83 22.41
N THR A 122 7.66 7.61 22.77
CA THR A 122 7.03 6.38 22.28
C THR A 122 5.58 6.27 22.72
N ASP A 123 4.69 5.83 21.84
CA ASP A 123 3.26 5.68 22.16
C ASP A 123 2.98 4.70 23.30
N ALA A 124 3.87 3.71 23.51
CA ALA A 124 3.79 2.83 24.65
C ALA A 124 3.88 3.57 25.98
N THR A 125 4.77 4.57 26.10
CA THR A 125 4.91 5.38 27.32
C THR A 125 3.67 6.25 27.56
N ILE A 126 3.13 6.84 26.50
CA ILE A 126 1.95 7.70 26.57
C ILE A 126 0.72 6.87 26.99
N LYS A 127 0.57 5.64 26.47
CA LYS A 127 -0.48 4.69 26.91
C LYS A 127 -0.33 4.25 28.37
N LYS A 128 0.90 4.15 28.90
CA LYS A 128 1.10 3.86 30.33
C LYS A 128 0.69 5.05 31.20
N ILE A 129 1.06 6.26 30.80
CA ILE A 129 0.70 7.49 31.51
C ILE A 129 -0.82 7.69 31.49
N SER A 130 -1.47 7.47 30.35
CA SER A 130 -2.93 7.55 30.23
C SER A 130 -3.63 6.59 31.20
N LYS A 131 -3.11 5.36 31.35
CA LYS A 131 -3.62 4.37 32.30
C LYS A 131 -3.32 4.73 33.76
N ALA A 132 -2.14 5.27 34.07
CA ALA A 132 -1.79 5.62 35.45
C ALA A 132 -2.59 6.81 36.00
N LEU A 133 -3.00 7.71 35.11
CA LEU A 133 -3.81 8.89 35.44
C LEU A 133 -5.29 8.71 35.10
N ASP A 134 -5.70 7.58 34.52
CA ASP A 134 -7.07 7.29 34.06
C ASP A 134 -7.65 8.37 33.12
N ILE A 135 -6.83 8.92 32.22
CA ILE A 135 -7.21 9.99 31.29
C ILE A 135 -7.30 9.45 29.85
N ASN A 136 -8.31 9.90 29.11
CA ASN A 136 -8.37 9.73 27.67
C ASN A 136 -7.47 10.76 26.96
N LEU A 137 -6.29 10.31 26.54
CA LEU A 137 -5.32 11.10 25.74
C LEU A 137 -5.51 10.90 24.23
N TYR A 138 -6.18 9.84 23.82
CA TYR A 138 -6.44 9.53 22.41
C TYR A 138 -7.87 9.95 22.04
N SER A 139 -8.05 10.45 20.82
CA SER A 139 -9.35 10.85 20.26
C SER A 139 -9.51 10.23 18.88
N SER A 140 -10.75 9.89 18.53
CA SER A 140 -11.07 9.33 17.21
C SER A 140 -10.72 10.32 16.12
N ILE A 141 -10.06 9.85 15.06
CA ILE A 141 -9.76 10.67 13.89
C ILE A 141 -11.07 11.10 13.24
N THR A 142 -11.37 12.40 13.30
CA THR A 142 -12.37 13.01 12.44
C THR A 142 -11.59 13.64 11.28
N PRO A 143 -11.78 13.18 10.03
CA PRO A 143 -11.08 13.79 8.90
C PRO A 143 -11.64 15.20 8.71
N GLN A 144 -10.95 16.21 9.25
CA GLN A 144 -11.31 17.63 9.10
C GLN A 144 -11.15 18.11 7.64
N ASN A 145 -10.41 17.35 6.82
CA ASN A 145 -10.24 17.61 5.39
C ASN A 145 -11.13 16.69 4.57
N GLU A 146 -12.44 16.97 4.57
CA GLU A 146 -13.30 16.50 3.50
C GLU A 146 -12.93 17.28 2.23
N ARG A 147 -12.09 16.68 1.39
CA ARG A 147 -11.96 17.17 0.01
C ARG A 147 -13.30 16.89 -0.65
N ILE A 148 -14.10 17.93 -0.85
CA ILE A 148 -15.34 17.86 -1.61
C ILE A 148 -14.95 17.50 -3.05
N VAL A 149 -14.94 16.20 -3.34
CA VAL A 149 -14.87 15.70 -4.70
C VAL A 149 -16.27 15.95 -5.25
N LYS A 150 -16.44 17.05 -6.00
CA LYS A 150 -17.65 17.22 -6.81
C LYS A 150 -17.82 15.92 -7.59
N SER A 151 -18.91 15.21 -7.33
CA SER A 151 -19.29 14.07 -8.14
C SER A 151 -19.25 14.53 -9.58
N LYS A 152 -18.69 13.70 -10.47
CA LYS A 152 -18.71 14.00 -11.89
C LYS A 152 -20.17 13.94 -12.32
N GLU A 153 -20.86 15.09 -12.25
CA GLU A 153 -22.07 15.30 -13.02
C GLU A 153 -21.77 14.81 -14.43
N MET A 154 -22.71 14.08 -15.03
CA MET A 154 -22.61 13.65 -16.41
C MET A 154 -22.56 14.90 -17.28
N LYS A 155 -21.38 15.51 -17.39
CA LYS A 155 -21.08 16.53 -18.38
C LYS A 155 -21.26 15.83 -19.70
N GLU A 156 -22.30 16.24 -20.41
CA GLU A 156 -22.44 15.98 -21.83
C GLU A 156 -21.09 16.28 -22.46
N MET A 157 -20.55 15.30 -23.18
CA MET A 157 -19.25 15.41 -23.83
C MET A 157 -19.29 16.64 -24.75
N THR A 158 -18.48 17.64 -24.45
CA THR A 158 -18.37 18.82 -25.32
C THR A 158 -17.60 18.41 -26.58
N MET A 159 -17.84 19.08 -27.72
CA MET A 159 -17.10 18.81 -28.97
C MET A 159 -15.56 18.87 -28.80
N ALA A 160 -15.06 19.56 -27.77
CA ALA A 160 -13.65 19.62 -27.41
C ALA A 160 -13.10 18.34 -26.73
N ASP A 161 -13.95 17.52 -26.13
CA ASP A 161 -13.58 16.25 -25.49
C ASP A 161 -13.53 15.09 -26.49
N ALA A 162 -14.27 15.22 -27.60
CA ALA A 162 -14.22 14.28 -28.70
C ALA A 162 -13.05 14.66 -29.64
N ASN A 163 -11.94 13.92 -29.55
CA ASN A 163 -10.87 13.99 -30.54
C ASN A 163 -11.35 13.36 -31.87
N ILE A 164 -12.21 14.07 -32.60
CA ILE A 164 -12.67 13.66 -33.93
C ILE A 164 -11.56 13.99 -34.92
N THR A 165 -10.62 13.06 -35.07
CA THR A 165 -9.79 13.01 -36.28
C THR A 165 -10.65 12.45 -37.40
N GLN A 166 -11.16 13.32 -38.28
CA GLN A 166 -11.60 12.91 -39.61
C GLN A 166 -10.37 12.38 -40.34
N ASN A 167 -10.29 11.07 -40.51
CA ASN A 167 -9.28 10.40 -41.33
C ASN A 167 -9.45 10.83 -42.78
N ASN A 168 -8.81 11.92 -43.17
CA ASN A 168 -8.47 12.19 -44.55
C ASN A 168 -6.96 12.43 -44.63
N ASN A 169 -6.28 11.47 -45.26
CA ASN A 169 -4.87 11.51 -45.54
C ASN A 169 -4.49 12.83 -46.23
N ILE A 170 -3.58 13.59 -45.61
CA ILE A 170 -2.28 14.01 -46.17
C ILE A 170 -1.45 14.51 -44.98
N SER A 171 -0.26 13.92 -44.85
CA SER A 171 0.74 14.21 -43.83
C SER A 171 1.23 15.66 -43.90
N LYS A 172 1.05 16.40 -42.82
CA LYS A 172 1.94 17.53 -42.49
C LYS A 172 2.50 17.30 -41.10
N GLN A 173 3.69 16.70 -41.07
CA GLN A 173 4.50 16.59 -39.87
C GLN A 173 4.82 17.99 -39.35
N LYS A 174 4.09 18.45 -38.32
CA LYS A 174 4.56 19.56 -37.50
C LYS A 174 5.47 18.97 -36.42
N ASN A 175 6.75 19.30 -36.51
CA ASN A 175 7.74 18.93 -35.50
C ASN A 175 7.34 19.49 -34.13
N ILE A 176 6.83 18.61 -33.26
CA ILE A 176 6.55 18.93 -31.87
C ILE A 176 7.91 19.06 -31.17
N LYS A 177 8.35 20.29 -30.88
CA LYS A 177 9.49 20.51 -29.98
C LYS A 177 9.16 19.87 -28.63
N ARG A 178 9.79 18.73 -28.36
CA ARG A 178 9.71 18.07 -27.05
C ARG A 178 10.31 19.01 -26.01
N LYS A 179 9.47 19.60 -25.15
CA LYS A 179 9.96 20.24 -23.91
C LYS A 179 10.54 19.14 -23.03
N MET A 180 11.85 18.97 -23.07
CA MET A 180 12.52 18.14 -22.07
C MET A 180 12.33 18.77 -20.69
N ARG A 181 12.12 17.92 -19.67
CA ARG A 181 12.24 18.36 -18.28
C ARG A 181 13.65 18.91 -18.09
N ARG A 182 13.78 20.17 -17.66
CA ARG A 182 15.06 20.71 -17.20
C ARG A 182 15.53 19.88 -16.01
N LEU A 183 16.41 18.92 -16.25
CA LEU A 183 17.28 18.38 -15.21
C LEU A 183 18.37 19.43 -14.96
N GLY A 184 18.35 20.03 -13.78
CA GLY A 184 19.42 20.93 -13.34
C GLY A 184 18.90 22.21 -12.68
N VAL A 185 18.94 22.23 -11.35
CA VAL A 185 19.10 23.48 -10.60
C VAL A 185 20.55 23.90 -10.80
N SER A 186 20.80 24.88 -11.68
CA SER A 186 22.09 25.55 -11.72
C SER A 186 22.22 26.37 -10.44
N ARG A 187 22.94 25.85 -9.44
CA ARG A 187 23.44 26.64 -8.31
C ARG A 187 24.42 27.68 -8.86
N THR A 188 23.90 28.81 -9.34
CA THR A 188 24.70 30.00 -9.66
C THR A 188 24.34 31.08 -8.64
N GLY A 189 24.83 30.86 -7.43
CA GLY A 189 24.93 31.87 -6.39
C GLY A 189 26.30 31.72 -5.75
N GLY A 190 27.21 32.63 -6.06
CA GLY A 190 28.57 32.60 -5.52
C GLY A 190 28.55 32.63 -4.00
N ARG A 191 29.25 31.70 -3.35
CA ARG A 191 29.63 31.85 -1.94
C ARG A 191 30.51 33.08 -1.84
N LYS A 192 29.98 34.20 -1.33
CA LYS A 192 30.81 35.29 -0.81
C LYS A 192 31.66 34.68 0.32
N ARG A 193 32.97 34.53 0.10
CA ARG A 193 33.91 34.33 1.19
C ARG A 193 33.90 35.60 2.03
N LYS A 194 33.57 35.46 3.31
CA LYS A 194 33.78 36.50 4.31
C LYS A 194 35.30 36.70 4.39
N LYS A 195 35.79 37.90 4.08
CA LYS A 195 37.15 38.32 4.44
C LYS A 195 37.08 38.76 5.90
N ASP A 196 37.98 38.20 6.70
CA ASP A 196 38.39 38.78 7.98
C ASP A 196 39.13 40.11 7.73
#